data_AF-A0A7W1FUE6-F1
#
_entry.id   AF-A0A7W1FUE6-F1
#
_cell.length_a   1.000
_cell.length_b   1.000
_cell.length_c   1.000
_cell.angle_alpha   90.00
_cell.angle_beta   90.00
_cell.angle_gamma   90.00
#
_symmetry.space_group_name_H-M   'P 1'
#
loop_
_entity.id
_entity.type
_entity.pdbx_description
1 polymer ?
#
loop_
_entity_poly.entity_id
_entity_poly.type
_entity_poly.pdbx_seq_one_letter_code
_entity_poly.pdbx_strand_id
1 'polypeptide(L)'
;MMRRSGARSLAENRPDRGDERLIVRAVRFVSWIALPVTVVLILGRTYLFVLNGNVTGAAEVVGDVLLDLMLLGFVVLGVLVVHRRPGNPVGWIIAGVAVTAVASAFLQSYGVYALFTEPGRFPWGETTAWLSTLIFIPVLFAAPAMLFLLFPNGNLMGRRWRLVFWLVILTTCSTMAGAALNPVLNDAPFKGVDN
;
A
#
# COMPACT_ATOMS: atom_id res chain seq x y z
N MET A 1 38.61 -41.74 18.60
CA MET A 1 37.15 -41.65 18.35
C MET A 1 36.63 -40.34 18.94
N MET A 2 36.36 -39.31 18.14
CA MET A 2 35.59 -38.13 18.57
C MET A 2 34.79 -37.57 17.39
N ARG A 3 33.55 -37.20 17.69
CA ARG A 3 32.35 -37.15 16.84
C ARG A 3 32.33 -36.01 15.83
N ARG A 4 31.95 -36.36 14.60
CA ARG A 4 31.34 -35.47 13.59
C ARG A 4 30.04 -34.87 14.16
N SER A 5 30.09 -33.67 14.75
CA SER A 5 28.89 -32.97 15.28
C SER A 5 28.50 -31.70 14.51
N GLY A 6 29.34 -31.20 13.61
CA GLY A 6 29.09 -29.94 12.88
C GLY A 6 28.29 -30.08 11.58
N ALA A 7 28.22 -31.28 10.99
CA ALA A 7 27.67 -31.45 9.64
C ALA A 7 26.13 -31.59 9.58
N ARG A 8 25.45 -31.82 10.72
CA ARG A 8 23.98 -31.97 10.75
C ARG A 8 23.23 -30.63 10.76
N SER A 9 23.84 -29.56 11.29
CA SER A 9 23.17 -28.25 11.42
C SER A 9 23.00 -27.50 10.09
N LEU A 10 23.83 -27.78 9.07
CA LEU A 10 23.75 -27.10 7.77
C LEU A 10 22.72 -27.73 6.80
N ALA A 11 22.23 -28.93 7.09
CA ALA A 11 21.24 -29.62 6.26
C ALA A 11 19.79 -29.31 6.66
N GLU A 12 19.57 -28.87 7.90
CA GLU A 12 18.24 -28.66 8.50
C GLU A 12 17.66 -27.27 8.24
N ASN A 13 18.49 -26.31 7.79
CA ASN A 13 18.06 -24.93 7.52
C ASN A 13 17.90 -24.64 6.02
N ARG A 14 17.62 -25.67 5.21
CA ARG A 14 17.16 -25.46 3.83
C ARG A 14 15.67 -25.13 3.90
N PRO A 15 15.22 -23.99 3.33
CA PRO A 15 13.80 -23.67 3.28
C PRO A 15 13.05 -24.85 2.68
N ASP A 16 11.90 -25.19 3.27
CA ASP A 16 11.12 -26.33 2.84
C ASP A 16 10.72 -26.13 1.37
N ARG A 17 10.75 -27.18 0.56
CA ARG A 17 10.41 -27.09 -0.88
C ARG A 17 8.99 -26.56 -1.10
N GLY A 18 8.13 -26.65 -0.07
CA GLY A 18 6.81 -26.02 -0.03
C GLY A 18 6.88 -24.49 -0.05
N ASP A 19 7.73 -23.89 0.79
CA ASP A 19 7.89 -22.44 0.91
C ASP A 19 8.43 -21.82 -0.38
N GLU A 20 9.40 -22.47 -1.02
CA GLU A 20 9.95 -22.02 -2.30
C GLU A 20 8.88 -21.99 -3.40
N ARG A 21 8.01 -23.02 -3.46
CA ARG A 21 6.92 -23.09 -4.45
C ARG A 21 5.83 -22.05 -4.18
N LEU A 22 5.50 -21.81 -2.91
CA LEU A 22 4.54 -20.78 -2.50
C LEU A 22 5.04 -19.38 -2.87
N ILE A 23 6.30 -19.09 -2.59
CA ILE A 23 6.94 -17.82 -2.93
C ILE A 23 6.93 -17.62 -4.45
N VAL A 24 7.33 -18.61 -5.25
CA VAL A 24 7.34 -18.49 -6.72
C VAL A 24 5.93 -18.28 -7.29
N ARG A 25 4.91 -18.97 -6.76
CA ARG A 25 3.52 -18.74 -7.16
C ARG A 25 3.03 -17.35 -6.79
N ALA A 26 3.32 -16.89 -5.58
CA ALA A 26 2.94 -15.57 -5.11
C ALA A 26 3.62 -14.48 -5.95
N VAL A 27 4.91 -14.63 -6.27
CA VAL A 27 5.67 -13.70 -7.14
C VAL A 27 4.99 -13.59 -8.50
N ARG A 28 4.66 -14.73 -9.11
CA ARG A 28 4.01 -14.76 -10.43
C ARG A 28 2.62 -14.12 -10.38
N PHE A 29 1.85 -14.42 -9.34
CA PHE A 29 0.49 -13.90 -9.15
C PHE A 29 0.49 -12.39 -8.91
N VAL A 30 1.34 -11.89 -8.01
CA VAL A 30 1.48 -10.46 -7.74
C VAL A 30 1.93 -9.70 -8.98
N SER A 31 2.88 -10.23 -9.73
CA SER A 31 3.37 -9.54 -10.93
C SER A 31 2.31 -9.47 -12.04
N TRP A 32 1.50 -10.52 -12.18
CA TRP A 32 0.44 -10.58 -13.19
C TRP A 32 -0.80 -9.76 -12.82
N ILE A 33 -1.04 -9.48 -11.54
CA ILE A 33 -2.26 -8.81 -11.09
C ILE A 33 -1.98 -7.39 -10.63
N ALA A 34 -0.88 -7.13 -9.92
CA ALA A 34 -0.61 -5.82 -9.35
C ALA A 34 -0.51 -4.75 -10.44
N LEU A 35 0.24 -5.00 -11.52
CA LEU A 35 0.39 -4.03 -12.61
C LEU A 35 -0.94 -3.70 -13.31
N PRO A 36 -1.71 -4.66 -13.85
CA PRO A 36 -2.98 -4.33 -14.48
C PRO A 36 -3.98 -3.72 -13.49
N VAL A 37 -4.01 -4.16 -12.23
CA VAL A 37 -4.87 -3.55 -11.20
C VAL A 37 -4.47 -2.09 -10.98
N THR A 38 -3.19 -1.79 -10.81
CA THR A 38 -2.71 -0.40 -10.67
C THR A 38 -3.09 0.44 -11.88
N VAL A 39 -2.90 -0.06 -13.09
CA VAL A 39 -3.27 0.66 -14.31
C VAL A 39 -4.78 0.91 -14.38
N VAL A 40 -5.60 -0.09 -14.08
CA VAL A 40 -7.06 0.05 -14.04
C VAL A 40 -7.50 1.07 -12.98
N LEU A 41 -6.88 1.06 -11.80
CA LEU A 41 -7.18 2.02 -10.74
C LEU A 41 -6.79 3.44 -11.13
N ILE A 42 -5.62 3.63 -11.76
CA ILE A 42 -5.19 4.94 -12.27
C ILE A 42 -6.16 5.42 -13.35
N LEU A 43 -6.49 4.58 -14.34
CA LEU A 43 -7.44 4.95 -15.40
C LEU A 43 -8.83 5.28 -14.84
N GLY A 44 -9.32 4.49 -13.89
CA GLY A 44 -10.58 4.75 -13.19
C GLY A 44 -10.55 6.07 -12.42
N ARG A 45 -9.45 6.36 -11.71
CA ARG A 45 -9.22 7.62 -11.02
C ARG A 45 -9.23 8.79 -12.00
N THR A 46 -8.47 8.70 -13.10
CA THR A 46 -8.41 9.75 -14.13
C THR A 46 -9.78 9.99 -14.76
N TYR A 47 -10.52 8.92 -15.05
CA TYR A 47 -11.87 9.02 -15.59
C TYR A 47 -12.82 9.75 -14.63
N LEU A 48 -12.83 9.37 -13.35
CA LEU A 48 -13.62 10.03 -12.32
C LEU A 48 -13.19 11.48 -12.10
N PHE A 49 -11.89 11.77 -12.17
CA PHE A 49 -11.37 13.12 -12.08
C PHE A 49 -11.92 14.03 -13.19
N VAL A 50 -11.97 13.54 -14.43
CA VAL A 50 -12.58 14.24 -15.56
C VAL A 50 -14.09 14.44 -15.35
N LEU A 51 -14.79 13.41 -14.88
CA LEU A 51 -16.23 13.47 -14.63
C LEU A 51 -16.61 14.41 -13.47
N ASN A 52 -15.78 14.46 -12.42
CA ASN A 52 -16.01 15.32 -11.27
C ASN A 52 -15.99 16.80 -11.65
N GLY A 53 -15.53 17.15 -12.86
CA GLY A 53 -15.36 18.53 -13.26
C GLY A 53 -14.42 19.27 -12.32
N ASN A 54 -13.49 18.54 -11.67
CA ASN A 54 -12.46 19.10 -10.81
C ASN A 54 -11.51 19.92 -11.68
N VAL A 55 -11.91 21.15 -12.01
CA VAL A 55 -11.06 22.13 -12.70
C VAL A 55 -10.08 22.69 -11.67
N THR A 56 -9.20 21.83 -11.20
CA THR A 56 -8.05 22.27 -10.41
C THR A 56 -7.08 22.99 -11.35
N GLY A 57 -6.29 23.92 -10.81
CA GLY A 57 -5.31 24.65 -11.62
C GLY A 57 -4.35 23.69 -12.33
N ALA A 58 -3.79 24.08 -13.48
CA ALA A 58 -2.87 23.21 -14.25
C ALA A 58 -1.72 22.63 -13.39
N ALA A 59 -1.27 23.35 -12.38
CA ALA A 59 -0.26 22.89 -11.43
C ALA A 59 -0.70 21.68 -10.58
N GLU A 60 -1.97 21.62 -10.16
CA GLU A 60 -2.51 20.52 -9.37
C GLU A 60 -2.68 19.26 -10.22
N VAL A 61 -3.18 19.41 -11.45
CA VAL A 61 -3.27 18.31 -12.42
C VAL A 61 -1.88 17.72 -12.70
N VAL A 62 -0.87 18.57 -12.90
CA VAL A 62 0.51 18.13 -13.09
C VAL A 62 1.02 17.41 -11.84
N GLY A 63 0.73 17.92 -10.64
CA GLY A 63 1.09 17.27 -9.38
C GLY A 63 0.50 15.87 -9.25
N ASP A 64 -0.78 15.70 -9.54
CA ASP A 64 -1.47 14.41 -9.49
C ASP A 64 -0.90 13.40 -10.50
N VAL A 65 -0.68 13.82 -11.74
CA VAL A 65 -0.10 12.97 -12.78
C VAL A 65 1.32 12.54 -12.40
N LEU A 66 2.14 13.45 -11.89
CA LEU A 66 3.49 13.12 -11.42
C LEU A 66 3.46 12.14 -10.26
N LEU A 67 2.53 12.30 -9.33
CA LEU A 67 2.33 11.38 -8.21
C LEU A 67 1.91 9.99 -8.70
N ASP A 68 0.94 9.90 -9.62
CA ASP A 68 0.49 8.63 -10.19
C ASP A 68 1.62 7.91 -10.95
N LEU A 69 2.42 8.65 -11.73
CA LEU A 69 3.60 8.11 -12.42
C LEU A 69 4.66 7.62 -11.43
N MET A 70 4.88 8.35 -10.34
CA MET A 70 5.80 7.96 -9.27
C MET A 70 5.32 6.68 -8.57
N LEU A 71 4.02 6.56 -8.26
CA LEU A 71 3.43 5.35 -7.67
C LEU A 71 3.51 4.16 -8.63
N LEU A 72 3.22 4.37 -9.92
CA LEU A 72 3.40 3.34 -10.94
C LEU A 72 4.87 2.86 -10.98
N GLY A 73 5.81 3.81 -10.93
CA GLY A 73 7.24 3.52 -10.81
C GLY A 73 7.55 2.66 -9.59
N PHE A 74 6.98 2.96 -8.43
CA PHE A 74 7.15 2.13 -7.23
C PHE A 74 6.54 0.73 -7.37
N VAL A 75 5.37 0.58 -8.01
CA VAL A 75 4.80 -0.75 -8.28
C VAL A 75 5.75 -1.55 -9.17
N VAL A 76 6.26 -0.95 -10.24
CA VAL A 76 7.22 -1.59 -11.16
C VAL A 76 8.51 -1.96 -10.41
N LEU A 77 9.06 -1.06 -9.60
CA LEU A 77 10.25 -1.31 -8.80
C LEU A 77 10.03 -2.42 -7.77
N GLY A 78 8.89 -2.41 -7.05
CA GLY A 78 8.53 -3.42 -6.09
C GLY A 78 8.40 -4.80 -6.74
N VAL A 79 7.66 -4.90 -7.85
CA VAL A 79 7.52 -6.11 -8.65
C VAL A 79 8.88 -6.61 -9.16
N LEU A 80 9.75 -5.71 -9.64
CA LEU A 80 11.10 -6.06 -10.09
C LEU A 80 11.97 -6.59 -8.94
N VAL A 81 11.90 -6.00 -7.75
CA VAL A 81 12.61 -6.46 -6.55
C VAL A 81 12.09 -7.83 -6.11
N VAL A 82 10.77 -8.04 -6.13
CA VAL A 82 10.15 -9.35 -5.85
C VAL A 82 10.63 -10.41 -6.84
N HIS A 83 10.77 -10.07 -8.12
CA HIS A 83 11.33 -10.98 -9.13
C HIS A 83 12.81 -11.30 -8.91
N ARG A 84 13.63 -10.31 -8.55
CA ARG A 84 15.08 -10.50 -8.38
C ARG A 84 15.46 -11.10 -7.03
N ARG A 85 14.70 -10.83 -5.99
CA ARG A 85 14.94 -11.28 -4.61
C ARG A 85 13.62 -11.67 -3.95
N PRO A 86 13.01 -12.81 -4.35
CA PRO A 86 11.68 -13.20 -3.88
C PRO A 86 11.61 -13.47 -2.37
N GLY A 87 12.74 -13.83 -1.74
CA GLY A 87 12.87 -13.94 -0.29
C GLY A 87 13.08 -12.62 0.46
N ASN A 88 13.14 -11.47 -0.22
CA ASN A 88 13.29 -10.17 0.42
C ASN A 88 11.91 -9.50 0.61
N PRO A 89 11.44 -9.30 1.86
CA PRO A 89 10.15 -8.68 2.15
C PRO A 89 10.04 -7.23 1.65
N VAL A 90 11.17 -6.54 1.41
CA VAL A 90 11.17 -5.14 0.97
C VAL A 90 10.44 -4.96 -0.37
N GLY A 91 10.63 -5.85 -1.34
CA GLY A 91 9.96 -5.74 -2.64
C GLY A 91 8.44 -5.84 -2.52
N TRP A 92 7.97 -6.72 -1.63
CA TRP A 92 6.55 -6.92 -1.34
C TRP A 92 5.93 -5.70 -0.66
N ILE A 93 6.65 -5.10 0.29
CA ILE A 93 6.20 -3.89 0.98
C ILE A 93 6.11 -2.73 -0.01
N ILE A 94 7.13 -2.51 -0.84
CA ILE A 94 7.11 -1.43 -1.84
C ILE A 94 5.92 -1.60 -2.80
N ALA A 95 5.75 -2.79 -3.37
CA ALA A 95 4.65 -3.06 -4.30
C ALA A 95 3.28 -2.89 -3.61
N GLY A 96 3.11 -3.48 -2.43
CA GLY A 96 1.86 -3.43 -1.67
C GLY A 96 1.47 -2.01 -1.28
N VAL A 97 2.42 -1.23 -0.78
CA VAL A 97 2.21 0.17 -0.39
C VAL A 97 1.80 1.01 -1.59
N ALA A 98 2.48 0.87 -2.73
CA ALA A 98 2.16 1.65 -3.91
C ALA A 98 0.78 1.29 -4.49
N VAL A 99 0.42 0.00 -4.56
CA VAL A 99 -0.93 -0.44 -4.97
C VAL A 99 -1.99 0.11 -4.01
N THR A 100 -1.73 0.06 -2.71
CA THR A 100 -2.64 0.55 -1.66
C THR A 100 -2.85 2.06 -1.77
N ALA A 101 -1.80 2.82 -2.04
CA ALA A 101 -1.87 4.26 -2.26
C ALA A 101 -2.75 4.61 -3.47
N VAL A 102 -2.55 3.91 -4.61
CA VAL A 102 -3.35 4.11 -5.81
C VAL A 102 -4.82 3.73 -5.57
N ALA A 103 -5.09 2.64 -4.86
CA ALA A 103 -6.45 2.23 -4.50
C ALA A 103 -7.15 3.26 -3.61
N SER A 104 -6.43 3.83 -2.64
CA SER A 104 -6.95 4.93 -1.81
C SER A 104 -7.34 6.15 -2.65
N ALA A 105 -6.48 6.57 -3.58
CA ALA A 105 -6.76 7.73 -4.44
C ALA A 105 -7.98 7.50 -5.36
N PHE A 106 -8.16 6.26 -5.85
CA PHE A 106 -9.35 5.87 -6.59
C PHE A 106 -10.62 5.93 -5.73
N LEU A 107 -10.59 5.35 -4.53
CA LEU A 107 -11.71 5.35 -3.58
C LEU A 107 -12.14 6.78 -3.20
N GLN A 108 -11.17 7.67 -3.00
CA GLN A 108 -11.43 9.08 -2.73
C GLN A 108 -12.14 9.75 -3.92
N SER A 109 -11.65 9.53 -5.14
CA SER A 109 -12.23 10.10 -6.36
C SER A 109 -13.66 9.61 -6.62
N TYR A 110 -13.92 8.33 -6.29
CA TYR A 110 -15.26 7.75 -6.36
C TYR A 110 -16.18 8.33 -5.30
N GLY A 111 -15.69 8.49 -4.06
CA GLY A 111 -16.45 9.15 -2.99
C GLY A 111 -16.87 10.58 -3.38
N VAL A 112 -15.96 11.34 -4.00
CA VAL A 112 -16.27 12.68 -4.52
C VAL A 112 -17.35 12.62 -5.60
N TYR A 113 -17.21 11.71 -6.56
CA TYR A 113 -18.18 11.56 -7.66
C TYR A 113 -19.58 11.21 -7.14
N ALA A 114 -19.67 10.24 -6.23
CA ALA A 114 -20.93 9.74 -5.69
C ALA A 114 -21.62 10.74 -4.74
N LEU A 115 -20.88 11.59 -4.03
CA LEU A 115 -21.44 12.54 -3.07
C LEU A 115 -21.69 13.93 -3.67
N PHE A 116 -20.87 14.39 -4.61
CA PHE A 116 -20.92 15.78 -5.09
C PHE A 116 -21.27 15.92 -6.58
N THR A 117 -20.84 15.00 -7.43
CA THR A 117 -21.05 15.11 -8.88
C THR A 117 -22.39 14.53 -9.31
N GLU A 118 -22.72 13.32 -8.86
CA GLU A 118 -24.01 12.68 -9.11
C GLU A 118 -24.62 12.14 -7.79
N PRO A 119 -25.02 13.05 -6.88
CA PRO A 119 -25.56 12.67 -5.58
C PRO A 119 -26.77 11.74 -5.71
N GLY A 120 -26.77 10.64 -4.95
CA GLY A 120 -27.88 9.69 -4.86
C GLY A 120 -28.01 8.68 -6.01
N ARG A 121 -27.21 8.81 -7.08
CA ARG A 121 -27.21 7.82 -8.18
C ARG A 121 -26.28 6.64 -7.90
N PHE A 122 -25.17 6.88 -7.22
CA PHE A 122 -24.18 5.86 -6.89
C PHE A 122 -24.19 5.55 -5.39
N PRO A 123 -24.38 4.28 -5.00
CA PRO A 123 -24.32 3.90 -3.60
C PRO A 123 -22.87 3.97 -3.08
N TRP A 124 -22.73 3.98 -1.76
CA TRP A 124 -21.46 3.82 -1.04
C TRP A 124 -20.49 5.01 -1.03
N GLY A 125 -20.87 6.19 -1.51
CA GLY A 125 -19.99 7.38 -1.56
C GLY A 125 -19.28 7.68 -0.23
N GLU A 126 -20.04 7.72 0.86
CA GLU A 126 -19.51 7.94 2.21
C GLU A 126 -18.56 6.81 2.66
N THR A 127 -18.98 5.55 2.50
CA THR A 127 -18.15 4.40 2.88
C THR A 127 -16.85 4.34 2.09
N THR A 128 -16.85 4.74 0.81
CA THR A 128 -15.63 4.78 -0.02
C THR A 128 -14.71 5.94 0.37
N ALA A 129 -15.26 7.09 0.76
CA ALA A 129 -14.47 8.20 1.31
C ALA A 129 -13.82 7.79 2.64
N TRP A 130 -14.59 7.19 3.54
CA TRP A 130 -14.06 6.65 4.80
C TRP A 130 -12.96 5.59 4.56
N LEU A 131 -13.21 4.65 3.65
CA LEU A 131 -12.27 3.57 3.34
C LEU A 131 -10.98 4.08 2.70
N SER A 132 -11.04 5.11 1.84
CA SER A 132 -9.82 5.74 1.30
C SER A 132 -8.92 6.23 2.42
N THR A 133 -9.47 6.95 3.40
CA THR A 133 -8.68 7.49 4.50
C THR A 133 -8.06 6.39 5.36
N LEU A 134 -8.86 5.36 5.70
CA LEU A 134 -8.37 4.25 6.51
C LEU A 134 -7.23 3.49 5.85
N ILE A 135 -7.32 3.25 4.55
CA ILE A 135 -6.33 2.48 3.80
C ILE A 135 -5.06 3.32 3.52
N PHE A 136 -5.18 4.65 3.52
CA PHE A 136 -4.03 5.56 3.36
C PHE A 136 -3.15 5.69 4.61
N ILE A 137 -3.72 5.55 5.82
CA ILE A 137 -2.96 5.71 7.08
C ILE A 137 -1.72 4.78 7.14
N PRO A 138 -1.81 3.47 6.86
CA PRO A 138 -0.63 2.60 6.83
C PRO A 138 0.41 2.98 5.76
N VAL A 139 -0.03 3.50 4.62
CA VAL A 139 0.85 3.97 3.55
C VAL A 139 1.70 5.15 4.04
N LEU A 140 1.11 6.06 4.80
CA LEU A 140 1.81 7.25 5.28
C LEU A 140 2.74 6.96 6.47
N PHE A 141 2.34 6.12 7.42
CA PHE A 141 3.08 5.92 8.68
C PHE A 141 3.90 4.62 8.71
N ALA A 142 3.33 3.50 8.28
CA ALA A 142 3.97 2.20 8.41
C ALA A 142 4.98 1.94 7.28
N ALA A 143 4.65 2.33 6.05
CA ALA A 143 5.51 2.09 4.89
C ALA A 143 6.91 2.72 4.97
N PRO A 144 7.07 4.04 5.23
CA PRO A 144 8.39 4.65 5.31
C PRO A 144 9.20 4.08 6.48
N ALA A 145 8.56 3.82 7.62
CA ALA A 145 9.22 3.21 8.76
C ALA A 145 9.72 1.79 8.46
N MET A 146 8.91 0.95 7.80
CA MET A 146 9.32 -0.38 7.35
C MET A 146 10.45 -0.31 6.32
N LEU A 147 10.38 0.62 5.38
CA LEU A 147 11.45 0.86 4.41
C LEU A 147 12.76 1.23 5.09
N PHE A 148 12.73 2.17 6.03
CA PHE A 148 13.89 2.57 6.83
C PHE A 148 14.42 1.43 7.71
N LEU A 149 13.55 0.61 8.31
CA LEU A 149 13.96 -0.51 9.18
C LEU A 149 14.59 -1.68 8.43
N LEU A 150 14.11 -1.96 7.22
CA LEU A 150 14.54 -3.13 6.43
C LEU A 150 15.67 -2.80 5.45
N PHE A 151 16.01 -1.52 5.25
CA PHE A 151 17.15 -1.14 4.43
C PHE A 151 18.48 -1.45 5.15
N PRO A 152 19.48 -2.12 4.53
CA PRO A 152 19.52 -2.74 3.18
C PRO A 152 19.29 -4.27 3.18
N ASN A 153 19.32 -4.92 4.35
CA ASN A 153 19.52 -6.39 4.45
C ASN A 153 18.22 -7.19 4.68
N GLY A 154 17.05 -6.56 4.79
CA GLY A 154 15.78 -7.25 5.04
C GLY A 154 15.65 -7.85 6.46
N ASN A 155 16.62 -7.59 7.34
CA ASN A 155 16.66 -8.09 8.71
C ASN A 155 16.62 -6.92 9.70
N LEU A 156 15.72 -7.02 10.68
CA LEU A 156 15.66 -6.09 11.82
C LEU A 156 17.01 -6.08 12.54
N MET A 157 17.69 -4.95 12.56
CA MET A 157 18.99 -4.77 13.24
C MET A 157 18.84 -4.79 14.78
N GLY A 158 18.39 -5.90 15.36
CA GLY A 158 18.40 -6.14 16.81
C GLY A 158 17.17 -5.65 17.60
N ARG A 159 17.23 -5.86 18.92
CA ARG A 159 16.09 -5.73 19.86
C ARG A 159 15.55 -4.30 20.00
N ARG A 160 16.40 -3.29 19.77
CA ARG A 160 16.03 -1.85 19.83
C ARG A 160 15.20 -1.40 18.63
N TRP A 161 15.42 -1.97 17.45
CA TRP A 161 14.62 -1.69 16.26
C TRP A 161 13.25 -2.37 16.29
N ARG A 162 13.10 -3.47 17.05
CA ARG A 162 11.79 -4.05 17.35
C ARG A 162 10.90 -3.10 18.16
N LEU A 163 11.47 -2.27 19.03
CA LEU A 163 10.72 -1.23 19.75
C LEU A 163 10.22 -0.15 18.78
N VAL A 164 11.05 0.31 17.85
CA VAL A 164 10.65 1.27 16.81
C VAL A 164 9.54 0.68 15.93
N PHE A 165 9.65 -0.59 15.54
CA PHE A 165 8.61 -1.31 14.81
C PHE A 165 7.28 -1.34 15.58
N TRP A 166 7.31 -1.70 16.87
CA TRP A 166 6.11 -1.71 17.71
C TRP A 166 5.52 -0.32 17.93
N LEU A 167 6.36 0.70 18.08
CA LEU A 167 5.90 2.08 18.18
C LEU A 167 5.18 2.52 16.90
N VAL A 168 5.73 2.21 15.73
CA VAL A 168 5.12 2.51 14.43
C VAL A 168 3.79 1.77 14.26
N ILE A 169 3.72 0.50 14.65
CA ILE A 169 2.46 -0.25 14.64
C ILE A 169 1.47 0.38 15.60
N LEU A 170 1.88 0.71 16.82
CA LEU A 170 0.99 1.26 17.83
C LEU A 170 0.45 2.64 17.40
N THR A 171 1.31 3.50 16.84
CA THR A 171 0.87 4.80 16.31
C THR A 171 -0.07 4.60 15.14
N THR A 172 0.27 3.75 14.16
CA THR A 172 -0.59 3.45 13.00
C THR A 172 -1.95 2.91 13.45
N CYS A 173 -1.97 1.92 14.35
CA CYS A 173 -3.20 1.35 14.91
C CYS A 173 -4.01 2.38 15.71
N SER A 174 -3.34 3.24 16.48
CA SER A 174 -4.01 4.31 17.22
C SER A 174 -4.66 5.32 16.28
N THR A 175 -3.97 5.70 15.18
CA THR A 175 -4.51 6.61 14.17
C THR A 175 -5.67 5.95 13.42
N MET A 176 -5.55 4.68 13.05
CA MET A 176 -6.64 3.91 12.42
C MET A 176 -7.84 3.78 13.35
N ALA A 177 -7.65 3.51 14.64
CA ALA A 177 -8.73 3.43 15.62
C ALA A 177 -9.42 4.79 15.78
N GLY A 178 -8.66 5.89 15.80
CA GLY A 178 -9.22 7.24 15.81
C GLY A 178 -10.07 7.52 14.57
N ALA A 179 -9.56 7.19 13.37
CA ALA A 179 -10.27 7.36 12.11
C ALA A 179 -11.47 6.41 11.94
N ALA A 180 -11.45 5.24 12.58
CA ALA A 180 -12.58 4.32 12.60
C ALA A 180 -13.70 4.78 13.52
N LEU A 181 -13.37 5.43 14.65
CA LEU A 181 -14.34 5.94 15.62
C LEU A 181 -14.97 7.29 15.21
N ASN A 182 -14.34 8.01 14.28
CA ASN A 182 -14.89 9.22 13.66
C ASN A 182 -14.84 9.10 12.12
N PRO A 183 -15.89 8.56 11.47
CA PRO A 183 -15.94 8.45 10.03
C PRO A 183 -15.77 9.84 9.36
N VAL A 184 -14.84 9.89 8.42
CA VAL A 184 -14.10 11.07 7.98
C VAL A 184 -14.91 11.88 6.96
N LEU A 185 -15.80 12.73 7.44
CA LEU A 185 -16.33 13.86 6.65
C LEU A 185 -15.88 15.23 7.22
N ASN A 186 -14.80 15.27 8.03
CA ASN A 186 -14.28 16.52 8.62
C ASN A 186 -13.11 17.15 7.82
N ASP A 187 -12.50 16.40 6.92
CA ASP A 187 -11.38 16.87 6.07
C ASP A 187 -11.88 17.20 4.66
N ALA A 188 -11.29 18.22 4.03
CA ALA A 188 -11.55 18.51 2.62
C ALA A 188 -11.13 17.31 1.74
N PRO A 189 -11.90 16.93 0.70
CA PRO A 189 -13.04 17.63 0.12
C PRO A 189 -14.41 17.31 0.74
N PHE A 190 -14.49 16.44 1.75
CA PHE A 190 -15.74 15.93 2.30
C PHE A 190 -16.33 16.77 3.46
N LYS A 191 -15.64 17.86 3.82
CA LYS A 191 -16.01 18.74 4.93
C LYS A 191 -17.43 19.30 4.76
N GLY A 192 -18.35 18.88 5.64
CA GLY A 192 -19.73 19.38 5.67
C GLY A 192 -20.79 18.48 5.03
N VAL A 193 -20.44 17.24 4.67
CA VAL A 193 -21.43 16.21 4.39
C VAL A 193 -21.91 15.64 5.72
N ASP A 194 -23.23 15.59 5.94
CA ASP A 194 -23.83 15.06 7.16
C ASP A 194 -23.69 13.52 7.18
N ASN A 195 -23.10 12.97 8.26
CA ASN A 195 -23.05 11.53 8.58
C ASN A 195 -24.36 11.06 9.25
#